data_AF-A0A921K4Q6-F1
#
_entry.id   AF-A0A921K4Q6-F1
#
_cell.length_a   1.000
_cell.length_b   1.000
_cell.length_c   1.000
_cell.angle_alpha   90.00
_cell.angle_beta   90.00
_cell.angle_gamma   90.00
#
_symmetry.space_group_name_H-M   'P 1'
#
loop_
_entity.id
_entity.type
_entity.pdbx_description
1 polymer ?
#
loop_
_entity_poly.entity_id
_entity_poly.type
_entity_poly.pdbx_seq_one_letter_code
_entity_poly.pdbx_strand_id
1 'polypeptide(L)'
;YHEVDSSEAAFKVAASLALKNAASKAGAVILEPIMKVQVTTPEEYLGDVMGSITARRGTMEGMEDRAGAKIINSFVPLSEMFGYATTLRSSTQGRGTFTMVFDHYSPTPKSIQADIIKKRGGDAE
;
A
#
# COMPACT_ATOMS: atom_id res chain seq x y z
N TYR A 1 -10.03 17.87 36.62
CA TYR A 1 -10.26 19.25 36.18
C TYR A 1 -10.15 20.14 37.40
N HIS A 2 -9.59 21.32 37.24
CA HIS A 2 -9.52 22.35 38.27
C HIS A 2 -10.06 23.64 37.67
N GLU A 3 -11.05 24.24 38.32
CA GLU A 3 -11.93 25.26 37.74
C GLU A 3 -11.18 26.53 37.31
N VAL A 4 -10.03 26.82 37.93
CA VAL A 4 -9.22 28.03 37.68
C VAL A 4 -7.94 27.77 36.87
N ASP A 5 -7.36 26.57 36.96
CA ASP A 5 -6.09 26.24 36.28
C ASP A 5 -6.26 25.42 35.00
N SER A 6 -7.47 24.90 34.76
CA SER A 6 -7.78 24.17 33.54
C SER A 6 -8.08 25.15 32.41
N SER A 7 -7.35 25.01 31.32
CA SER A 7 -7.59 25.74 30.08
C SER A 7 -7.72 24.76 28.91
N GLU A 8 -8.33 25.23 27.82
CA GLU A 8 -8.40 24.46 26.57
C GLU A 8 -7.02 23.98 26.11
N ALA A 9 -6.00 24.84 26.24
CA ALA A 9 -4.61 24.50 25.93
C ALA A 9 -4.08 23.37 26.84
N ALA A 10 -4.35 23.43 28.15
CA ALA A 10 -3.95 22.38 29.09
C ALA A 10 -4.56 21.02 28.72
N PHE A 11 -5.83 20.98 28.30
CA PHE A 11 -6.48 19.74 27.86
C PHE A 11 -5.90 19.19 26.55
N LYS A 12 -5.56 20.06 25.58
CA LYS A 12 -4.89 19.63 24.33
C LYS A 12 -3.52 19.00 24.62
N VAL A 13 -2.75 19.58 25.53
CA VAL A 13 -1.45 19.04 25.95
C VAL A 13 -1.63 17.71 26.68
N ALA A 14 -2.56 17.63 27.63
CA ALA A 14 -2.86 16.41 28.36
C ALA A 14 -3.31 15.27 27.42
N ALA A 15 -4.17 15.56 26.44
CA ALA A 15 -4.60 14.59 25.44
C ALA A 15 -3.44 14.09 24.56
N SER A 16 -2.54 14.99 24.14
CA SER A 16 -1.35 14.62 23.36
C SER A 16 -0.41 13.69 24.13
N LEU A 17 -0.17 13.98 25.41
CA LEU A 17 0.65 13.14 26.29
C LEU A 17 0.00 11.77 26.53
N ALA A 18 -1.31 11.75 26.77
CA ALA A 18 -2.06 10.51 26.95
C ALA A 18 -1.98 9.62 25.70
N LEU A 19 -2.15 10.20 24.50
CA LEU A 19 -2.05 9.46 23.24
C LEU A 19 -0.65 8.88 23.02
N LYS A 20 0.42 9.65 23.29
CA LYS A 20 1.81 9.15 23.20
C LYS A 20 2.05 7.95 24.13
N ASN A 21 1.58 8.04 25.37
CA ASN A 21 1.74 6.96 26.36
C ASN A 21 0.91 5.72 26.02
N ALA A 22 -0.25 5.89 25.37
CA ALA A 22 -1.09 4.79 24.94
C ALA A 22 -0.54 4.10 23.67
N ALA A 23 0.01 4.86 22.72
CA ALA A 23 0.48 4.36 21.44
C ALA A 23 1.54 3.26 21.57
N SER A 24 2.48 3.39 22.51
CA SER A 24 3.52 2.37 22.76
C SER A 24 2.97 1.05 23.32
N LYS A 25 1.81 1.09 23.99
CA LYS A 25 1.16 -0.08 24.61
C LYS A 25 0.08 -0.70 23.72
N ALA A 26 -0.41 0.04 22.74
CA ALA A 26 -1.54 -0.35 21.90
C ALA A 26 -1.17 -1.24 20.71
N GLY A 27 0.12 -1.56 20.51
CA GLY A 27 0.56 -2.37 19.37
C GLY A 27 0.36 -1.64 18.03
N ALA A 28 0.75 -0.37 17.96
CA ALA A 28 0.62 0.42 16.74
C ALA A 28 1.39 -0.22 15.57
N VAL A 29 0.78 -0.21 14.38
CA VAL A 29 1.36 -0.73 13.15
C VAL A 29 1.37 0.33 12.06
N ILE A 30 2.36 0.26 11.17
CA ILE A 30 2.38 1.10 9.97
C ILE A 30 1.42 0.49 8.94
N LEU A 31 0.61 1.35 8.33
CA LEU A 31 -0.29 1.00 7.25
C LEU A 31 0.27 1.49 5.91
N GLU A 32 0.11 0.69 4.86
CA GLU A 32 0.42 1.06 3.49
C GLU A 32 -0.86 1.14 2.63
N PRO A 33 -0.94 2.07 1.66
CA PRO A 33 -2.08 2.16 0.76
C PRO A 33 -2.01 1.05 -0.31
N ILE A 34 -3.10 0.33 -0.46
CA ILE A 34 -3.30 -0.71 -1.46
C ILE A 34 -4.12 -0.14 -2.61
N MET A 35 -3.63 -0.40 -3.83
CA MET A 35 -4.25 0.03 -5.06
C MET A 35 -5.00 -1.13 -5.68
N LYS A 36 -6.25 -0.91 -6.11
CA LYS A 36 -6.93 -1.80 -7.04
C LYS A 36 -6.39 -1.53 -8.43
N VAL A 37 -5.67 -2.51 -8.99
CA VAL A 37 -5.00 -2.45 -10.28
C VAL A 37 -5.74 -3.35 -11.26
N GLN A 38 -6.13 -2.79 -12.39
CA GLN A 38 -6.68 -3.53 -13.51
C GLN A 38 -5.70 -3.46 -14.68
N VAL A 39 -5.27 -4.60 -15.19
CA VAL A 39 -4.34 -4.71 -16.31
C VAL A 39 -5.04 -5.40 -17.47
N THR A 40 -5.00 -4.79 -18.65
CA THR A 40 -5.49 -5.40 -19.89
C THR A 40 -4.31 -5.75 -20.77
N THR A 41 -4.20 -7.01 -21.20
CA THR A 41 -3.09 -7.51 -22.03
C THR A 41 -3.57 -8.62 -22.97
N PRO A 42 -2.95 -8.79 -24.16
CA PRO A 42 -3.07 -10.02 -24.94
C PRO A 42 -2.68 -11.28 -24.14
N GLU A 43 -3.30 -12.41 -24.45
CA GLU A 43 -3.08 -13.71 -23.76
C GLU A 43 -1.63 -14.20 -23.85
N GLU A 44 -0.95 -13.92 -24.95
CA GLU A 44 0.45 -14.29 -25.19
C GLU A 44 1.43 -13.72 -24.15
N TYR A 45 1.08 -12.62 -23.46
CA TYR A 45 1.91 -11.99 -22.41
C TYR A 45 1.37 -12.22 -21.00
N LEU A 46 0.33 -13.04 -20.83
CA LEU A 46 -0.35 -13.23 -19.56
C LEU A 46 0.62 -13.66 -18.44
N GLY A 47 1.49 -14.63 -18.74
CA GLY A 47 2.46 -15.15 -17.77
C GLY A 47 3.41 -14.07 -17.24
N ASP A 48 3.96 -13.25 -18.13
CA ASP A 48 4.88 -12.18 -17.76
C ASP A 48 4.19 -11.09 -16.93
N VAL A 49 2.95 -10.74 -17.28
CA VAL A 49 2.16 -9.75 -16.53
C VAL A 49 1.82 -10.27 -15.14
N MET A 50 1.35 -11.51 -15.00
CA MET A 50 1.08 -12.13 -13.71
C MET A 50 2.35 -12.24 -12.84
N GLY A 51 3.48 -12.59 -13.45
CA GLY A 51 4.78 -12.60 -12.79
C GLY A 51 5.16 -11.21 -12.26
N SER A 52 4.95 -10.17 -13.06
CA SER A 52 5.24 -8.79 -12.66
C SER A 52 4.39 -8.30 -11.48
N ILE A 53 3.12 -8.69 -11.41
CA ILE A 53 2.21 -8.35 -10.30
C ILE A 53 2.65 -9.07 -9.03
N THR A 54 2.97 -10.37 -9.14
CA THR A 54 3.41 -11.19 -8.00
C THR A 54 4.73 -10.67 -7.43
N ALA A 55 5.68 -10.31 -8.30
CA ALA A 55 6.97 -9.73 -7.89
C ALA A 55 6.82 -8.40 -7.11
N ARG A 56 5.69 -7.70 -7.29
CA ARG A 56 5.34 -6.43 -6.63
C ARG A 56 4.43 -6.64 -5.42
N ARG A 57 4.45 -7.83 -4.80
CA ARG A 57 3.56 -8.20 -3.67
C ARG A 57 2.08 -8.07 -3.99
N GLY A 58 1.71 -8.16 -5.27
CA GLY A 58 0.34 -8.08 -5.72
C GLY A 58 -0.44 -9.36 -5.41
N THR A 59 -1.70 -9.21 -5.02
CA THR A 59 -2.65 -10.33 -4.86
C THR A 59 -3.65 -10.30 -6.00
N MET A 60 -3.81 -11.41 -6.72
CA MET A 60 -4.80 -11.51 -7.79
C MET A 60 -6.21 -11.71 -7.22
N GLU A 61 -7.15 -10.86 -7.64
CA GLU A 61 -8.57 -10.97 -7.30
C GLU A 61 -9.28 -11.90 -8.29
N GLY A 62 -9.01 -11.71 -9.58
CA GLY A 62 -9.65 -12.47 -10.64
C GLY A 62 -9.18 -12.05 -12.02
N MET A 63 -9.67 -12.77 -13.02
CA MET A 63 -9.31 -12.59 -14.42
C MET A 63 -10.53 -12.75 -15.31
N GLU A 64 -10.64 -11.90 -16.33
CA GLU A 64 -11.76 -11.85 -17.26
C GLU A 64 -11.27 -11.85 -18.71
N ASP A 65 -12.10 -12.40 -19.59
CA ASP A 65 -11.90 -12.35 -21.04
C ASP A 65 -12.73 -11.22 -21.64
N ARG A 66 -12.08 -10.30 -22.36
CA ARG A 66 -12.76 -9.19 -23.03
C ARG A 66 -12.21 -8.96 -24.43
N ALA A 67 -13.02 -9.25 -25.44
CA ALA A 67 -12.73 -8.95 -26.85
C ALA A 67 -11.33 -9.44 -27.33
N GLY A 68 -10.94 -10.64 -26.92
CA GLY A 68 -9.63 -11.23 -27.29
C GLY A 68 -8.44 -10.74 -26.44
N ALA A 69 -8.69 -9.92 -25.42
CA ALA A 69 -7.71 -9.55 -24.40
C ALA A 69 -8.07 -10.14 -23.03
N LYS A 70 -7.06 -10.34 -22.20
CA LYS A 70 -7.18 -10.74 -20.81
C LYS A 70 -7.18 -9.50 -19.92
N ILE A 71 -8.14 -9.42 -19.00
CA ILE A 71 -8.21 -8.40 -17.96
C ILE A 71 -7.88 -9.06 -16.63
N ILE A 72 -6.92 -8.51 -15.90
CA ILE A 72 -6.45 -9.02 -14.62
C ILE A 72 -6.77 -7.97 -13.56
N ASN A 73 -7.58 -8.34 -12.58
CA ASN A 73 -7.88 -7.52 -11.41
C ASN A 73 -6.97 -7.97 -10.26
N SER A 74 -6.24 -7.04 -9.65
CA SER A 74 -5.32 -7.32 -8.55
C SER A 74 -5.25 -6.17 -7.54
N PHE A 75 -4.75 -6.48 -6.35
CA PHE A 75 -4.45 -5.52 -5.30
C PHE A 75 -2.94 -5.43 -5.13
N VAL A 76 -2.38 -4.24 -5.30
CA VAL A 76 -0.92 -4.02 -5.24
C VAL A 76 -0.61 -2.83 -4.33
N PRO A 77 0.36 -2.95 -3.41
CA PRO A 77 0.79 -1.81 -2.61
C PRO A 77 1.33 -0.68 -3.49
N LEU A 78 0.93 0.57 -3.22
CA LEU A 78 1.36 1.72 -4.03
C LEU A 78 2.89 1.90 -4.05
N SER A 79 3.55 1.55 -2.93
CA SER A 79 5.01 1.53 -2.80
C SER A 79 5.70 0.64 -3.83
N GLU A 80 5.01 -0.38 -4.31
CA GLU A 80 5.51 -1.34 -5.31
C GLU A 80 5.07 -0.99 -6.73
N MET A 81 4.29 0.08 -6.95
CA MET A 81 3.79 0.46 -8.28
C MET A 81 4.71 1.43 -9.04
N PHE A 82 5.76 1.93 -8.40
CA PHE A 82 6.74 2.79 -9.06
C PHE A 82 7.41 2.06 -10.24
N GLY A 83 7.42 2.73 -11.39
CA GLY A 83 7.96 2.19 -12.64
C GLY A 83 7.10 1.09 -13.31
N TYR A 84 5.91 0.77 -12.78
CA TYR A 84 5.08 -0.31 -13.33
C TYR A 84 4.71 -0.10 -14.80
N ALA A 85 4.40 1.14 -15.21
CA ALA A 85 4.10 1.46 -16.61
C ALA A 85 5.23 1.03 -17.57
N THR A 86 6.49 1.24 -17.18
CA THR A 86 7.67 0.87 -17.97
C THR A 86 7.83 -0.65 -18.02
N THR A 87 7.69 -1.34 -16.88
CA THR A 87 7.74 -2.81 -16.81
C THR A 87 6.64 -3.45 -17.66
N LEU A 88 5.40 -2.94 -17.57
CA LEU A 88 4.28 -3.43 -18.34
C LEU A 88 4.51 -3.23 -19.84
N ARG A 89 4.96 -2.04 -20.25
CA ARG A 89 5.29 -1.77 -21.65
C ARG A 89 6.35 -2.74 -22.18
N SER A 90 7.40 -3.02 -21.39
CA SER A 90 8.47 -3.94 -21.81
C SER A 90 7.98 -5.39 -21.93
N SER A 91 7.23 -5.88 -20.94
CA SER A 91 6.74 -7.27 -20.90
C SER A 91 5.68 -7.57 -21.96
N THR A 92 4.92 -6.55 -22.39
CA THR A 92 3.83 -6.72 -23.36
C THR A 92 4.16 -6.16 -24.74
N GLN A 93 5.43 -5.82 -25.00
CA GLN A 93 5.85 -5.12 -26.23
C GLN A 93 5.01 -3.87 -26.53
N GLY A 94 4.54 -3.19 -25.48
CA GLY A 94 3.70 -2.00 -25.53
C GLY A 94 2.22 -2.23 -25.79
N ARG A 95 1.74 -3.47 -25.75
CA ARG A 95 0.33 -3.84 -26.01
C ARG A 95 -0.53 -3.95 -24.74
N GLY A 96 0.08 -3.87 -23.56
CA GLY A 96 -0.61 -3.86 -22.28
C GLY A 96 -0.94 -2.45 -21.79
N THR A 97 -2.09 -2.31 -21.14
CA THR A 97 -2.50 -1.09 -20.44
C THR A 97 -2.90 -1.41 -19.01
N PHE A 98 -2.83 -0.43 -18.11
CA PHE A 98 -3.32 -0.59 -16.76
C PHE A 98 -3.99 0.68 -16.25
N THR A 99 -4.90 0.50 -15.30
CA THR A 99 -5.46 1.55 -14.46
C THR A 99 -5.27 1.16 -13.01
N MET A 100 -5.07 2.14 -12.14
CA MET A 100 -5.05 1.91 -10.69
C MET A 100 -5.84 2.98 -9.95
N VAL A 101 -6.58 2.55 -8.93
CA VAL A 101 -7.32 3.43 -8.02
C VAL A 101 -7.04 3.02 -6.58
N PHE A 102 -7.06 3.97 -5.66
CA PHE A 102 -6.94 3.65 -4.23
C PHE A 102 -8.12 2.76 -3.81
N ASP A 103 -7.85 1.76 -2.98
CA ASP A 103 -8.86 0.86 -2.45
C ASP A 103 -8.95 0.96 -0.91
N HIS A 104 -7.88 0.58 -0.21
CA HIS A 104 -7.84 0.61 1.27
C HIS A 104 -6.41 0.73 1.81
N TYR A 105 -6.29 0.87 3.14
CA TYR A 105 -5.03 0.73 3.87
C TYR A 105 -4.91 -0.67 4.47
N SER A 106 -3.72 -1.27 4.36
CA SER A 106 -3.42 -2.59 4.93
C SER A 106 -2.16 -2.54 5.80
N PRO A 107 -2.04 -3.38 6.85
CA PRO A 107 -0.82 -3.48 7.65
C PRO A 107 0.40 -3.80 6.78
N THR A 108 1.43 -2.96 6.88
CA THR A 108 2.69 -3.17 6.16
C THR A 108 3.41 -4.42 6.70
N PRO A 109 4.07 -5.24 5.87
CA PRO A 109 4.87 -6.37 6.35
C PRO A 109 5.94 -5.95 7.38
N LYS A 110 6.15 -6.76 8.42
CA LYS A 110 7.06 -6.43 9.54
C LYS A 110 8.48 -6.05 9.10
N SER A 111 9.02 -6.72 8.07
CA SER A 111 10.34 -6.42 7.51
C SER A 111 10.42 -4.98 6.98
N ILE A 112 9.42 -4.59 6.18
CA ILE A 112 9.33 -3.24 5.59
C ILE A 112 9.04 -2.19 6.68
N GLN A 113 8.24 -2.53 7.69
CA GLN A 113 7.99 -1.63 8.83
C GLN A 113 9.30 -1.26 9.55
N ALA A 114 10.14 -2.25 9.85
CA ALA A 114 11.43 -2.03 10.51
C ALA A 114 12.35 -1.11 9.69
N ASP A 115 12.40 -1.29 8.37
CA ASP A 115 13.18 -0.44 7.47
C ASP A 115 12.67 1.01 7.45
N ILE A 116 11.34 1.20 7.45
CA ILE A 116 10.72 2.53 7.49
C ILE A 116 11.05 3.24 8.82
N ILE A 117 10.93 2.53 9.95
CA ILE A 117 11.22 3.06 11.29
C ILE A 117 12.68 3.49 11.37
N LYS A 118 13.60 2.60 10.96
CA LYS A 118 15.04 2.87 10.92
C LYS A 118 15.38 4.08 10.05
N LYS A 119 14.79 4.18 8.85
CA LYS A 119 15.03 5.30 7.93
C LYS A 119 14.54 6.64 8.49
N ARG A 120 13.52 6.63 9.35
CA ARG A 120 12.99 7.84 10.02
C ARG A 120 13.69 8.15 11.35
N GLY A 121 14.76 7.43 11.69
CA GLY A 121 15.55 7.67 12.89
C GLY A 121 14.92 7.14 14.18
N GLY A 122 13.94 6.22 14.07
CA GLY A 122 13.46 5.45 15.21
C GLY A 122 14.24 4.14 15.35
N ASP A 123 14.49 3.72 16.58
CA ASP A 123 14.98 2.36 16.86
C ASP A 123 13.83 1.37 16.68
N ALA A 124 14.08 0.28 15.94
CA ALA A 124 13.11 -0.80 15.78
C ALA A 124 13.16 -1.68 17.03
N GLU A 125 12.34 -1.36 18.04
CA GLU A 125 12.04 -2.28 19.16
C GLU A 125 11.02 -3.35 18.77
#